data_AF-A0A6B2SN82-F1
#
_entry.id   AF-A0A6B2SN82-F1
#
_cell.length_a   1.000
_cell.length_b   1.000
_cell.length_c   1.000
_cell.angle_alpha   90.00
_cell.angle_beta   90.00
_cell.angle_gamma   90.00
#
_symmetry.space_group_name_H-M   'P 1'
#
loop_
_entity.id
_entity.type
_entity.pdbx_description
1 polymer ?
#
loop_
_entity_poly.entity_id
_entity_poly.type
_entity_poly.pdbx_seq_one_letter_code
_entity_poly.pdbx_strand_id
1 'polypeptide(L)' 'AGEVAEEAYFHHELGILALCGGQLDRARAELEASIGLRGALADKRGMISGRRALALVADRSGGVLPGGRTAAG' A
#
# COMPACT_ATOMS: atom_id res chain seq x y z
N ALA A 1 3.48 -10.68 -19.38
CA ALA A 1 4.39 -10.09 -18.37
C ALA A 1 4.29 -8.57 -18.34
N GLY A 2 4.31 -7.87 -19.49
CA GLY A 2 4.11 -6.41 -19.53
C GLY A 2 2.76 -5.95 -18.98
N GLU A 3 1.66 -6.57 -19.42
CA GLU A 3 0.30 -6.25 -18.94
C GLU A 3 0.17 -6.39 -17.41
N VAL A 4 0.73 -7.46 -16.83
CA VAL A 4 0.73 -7.68 -15.37
C VAL A 4 1.54 -6.61 -14.64
N ALA A 5 2.61 -6.09 -15.25
CA ALA A 5 3.43 -5.03 -14.66
C ALA A 5 2.69 -3.69 -14.69
N GLU A 6 1.97 -3.41 -15.77
CA GLU A 6 1.10 -2.23 -15.92
C GLU A 6 -0.09 -2.31 -14.95
N GLU A 7 -0.75 -3.45 -14.85
CA GLU A 7 -1.84 -3.69 -13.90
C GLU A 7 -1.37 -3.47 -12.45
N ALA A 8 -0.19 -3.99 -12.10
CA ALA A 8 0.41 -3.75 -10.78
C ALA A 8 0.70 -2.26 -10.54
N TYR A 9 1.15 -1.54 -11.56
CA TYR A 9 1.35 -0.09 -11.49
C TYR A 9 0.03 0.65 -11.28
N PHE A 10 -1.02 0.33 -12.04
CA PHE A 10 -2.33 0.94 -11.90
C PHE A 10 -2.94 0.74 -10.51
N HIS A 11 -2.89 -0.49 -9.98
CA HIS A 11 -3.31 -0.75 -8.60
C HIS A 11 -2.51 0.06 -7.57
N HIS A 12 -1.21 0.31 -7.81
CA HIS A 12 -0.43 1.18 -6.92
C HIS A 12 -0.96 2.62 -6.93
N GLU A 13 -1.14 3.20 -8.11
CA GLU A 13 -1.65 4.58 -8.27
C GLU A 13 -3.07 4.73 -7.70
N LEU A 14 -3.95 3.76 -7.92
CA LEU A 14 -5.29 3.75 -7.32
C LEU A 14 -5.23 3.69 -5.78
N GLY A 15 -4.30 2.91 -5.23
CA GLY A 15 -4.05 2.85 -3.79
C GLY A 15 -3.59 4.20 -3.21
N ILE A 16 -2.68 4.88 -3.89
CA ILE A 16 -2.20 6.22 -3.49
C ILE A 16 -3.32 7.26 -3.60
N LEU A 17 -4.10 7.24 -4.69
CA LEU A 17 -5.24 8.13 -4.87
C LEU A 17 -6.28 7.94 -3.76
N ALA A 18 -6.61 6.68 -3.43
CA ALA A 18 -7.54 6.35 -2.35
C ALA A 18 -7.02 6.80 -0.98
N LEU A 19 -5.72 6.64 -0.71
CA LEU A 19 -5.07 7.12 0.52
C LEU A 19 -5.15 8.64 0.65
N CYS A 20 -4.89 9.38 -0.43
CA CYS A 20 -5.04 10.83 -0.47
C CYS A 20 -6.50 11.27 -0.23
N GLY A 21 -7.46 10.49 -0.71
CA GLY A 21 -8.90 10.71 -0.50
C GLY A 21 -9.47 10.17 0.82
N GLY A 22 -8.64 9.62 1.71
CA GLY A 22 -9.08 9.06 3.00
C GLY A 22 -9.86 7.75 2.91
N GLN A 23 -9.91 7.11 1.74
CA GLN A 23 -10.58 5.83 1.52
C GLN A 23 -9.65 4.68 1.92
N LEU A 24 -9.39 4.51 3.22
CA LEU A 24 -8.32 3.65 3.72
C LEU A 24 -8.49 2.16 3.40
N ASP A 25 -9.72 1.63 3.45
CA ASP A 25 -9.98 0.23 3.08
C ASP A 25 -9.73 -0.02 1.59
N ARG A 26 -10.15 0.92 0.75
CA ARG A 26 -9.86 0.87 -0.69
C ARG A 26 -8.37 0.97 -0.96
N ALA A 27 -7.67 1.90 -0.30
CA ALA A 27 -6.23 2.04 -0.43
C ALA A 27 -5.49 0.75 -0.08
N ARG A 28 -5.93 0.06 0.98
CA ARG A 28 -5.39 -1.25 1.38
C ARG A 28 -5.59 -2.30 0.28
N ALA A 29 -6.82 -2.48 -0.20
CA ALA A 29 -7.14 -3.50 -1.20
C ALA A 29 -6.32 -3.32 -2.49
N GLU A 30 -6.23 -2.08 -2.99
CA GLU A 30 -5.49 -1.74 -4.20
C GLU A 30 -3.97 -2.00 -4.02
N LEU A 31 -3.39 -1.62 -2.87
CA LEU A 31 -1.98 -1.84 -2.59
C LEU A 31 -1.62 -3.32 -2.40
N GLU A 32 -2.51 -4.11 -1.78
CA GLU A 32 -2.34 -5.56 -1.63
C GLU A 32 -2.37 -6.27 -2.99
N ALA A 33 -3.32 -5.91 -3.87
CA ALA A 33 -3.37 -6.41 -5.24
C ALA A 33 -2.08 -6.09 -6.01
N SER A 34 -1.63 -4.83 -5.92
CA SER A 34 -0.38 -4.36 -6.52
C SER A 34 0.85 -5.15 -6.04
N ILE A 35 0.94 -5.47 -4.74
CA ILE A 35 2.01 -6.30 -4.17
C ILE A 35 1.92 -7.74 -4.67
N GLY A 36 0.71 -8.32 -4.74
CA GLY A 36 0.49 -9.68 -5.23
C GLY A 36 0.99 -9.87 -6.67
N LEU A 37 0.61 -8.96 -7.57
CA LEU A 37 1.04 -8.99 -8.97
C LEU A 37 2.56 -8.83 -9.11
N ARG A 38 3.17 -7.94 -8.31
CA ARG A 38 4.64 -7.79 -8.28
C ARG A 38 5.36 -9.00 -7.68
N GLY A 39 4.72 -9.74 -6.78
CA GLY A 39 5.19 -11.02 -6.30
C GLY A 39 5.28 -12.05 -7.42
N ALA A 40 4.25 -12.14 -8.26
CA ALA A 40 4.24 -13.02 -9.45
C ALA A 40 5.33 -12.66 -10.48
N LEU A 41 5.71 -11.38 -10.55
CA LEU A 41 6.79 -10.89 -11.42
C LEU A 41 8.18 -10.90 -10.77
N ALA A 42 8.30 -11.35 -9.51
CA ALA A 42 9.52 -11.24 -8.70
C ALA A 42 10.09 -9.81 -8.56
N ASP A 43 9.24 -8.77 -8.69
CA ASP A 43 9.63 -7.37 -8.51
C ASP A 43 9.73 -7.02 -7.01
N LYS A 44 10.92 -7.23 -6.47
CA LYS A 44 11.23 -6.92 -5.06
C LYS A 44 11.09 -5.43 -4.73
N ARG A 45 11.47 -4.53 -5.64
CA ARG A 45 11.48 -3.09 -5.37
C ARG A 45 10.06 -2.55 -5.28
N GLY A 46 9.20 -2.92 -6.22
CA GLY A 46 7.81 -2.48 -6.18
C GLY A 46 7.02 -3.13 -5.03
N MET A 47 7.33 -4.36 -4.61
CA MET A 47 6.78 -4.92 -3.37
C MET A 47 7.17 -4.11 -2.12
N ILE A 48 8.43 -3.64 -2.03
CA ILE A 48 8.87 -2.76 -0.93
C ILE A 48 8.11 -1.43 -0.96
N SER A 49 7.92 -0.83 -2.14
CA SER A 49 7.14 0.41 -2.29
C SER A 49 5.69 0.21 -1.80
N GLY A 50 5.03 -0.87 -2.22
CA GLY A 50 3.67 -1.20 -1.79
C GLY A 50 3.56 -1.39 -0.28
N ARG A 51 4.52 -2.08 0.36
CA ARG A 51 4.53 -2.28 1.81
C ARG A 51 4.70 -0.97 2.58
N ARG A 52 5.52 -0.05 2.09
CA ARG A 52 5.66 1.29 2.68
C ARG A 52 4.35 2.07 2.60
N ALA A 53 3.66 2.00 1.47
CA ALA A 53 2.35 2.62 1.34
C ALA A 53 1.30 1.98 2.27
N LEU A 54 1.30 0.66 2.45
CA LEU A 54 0.42 -0.01 3.42
C LEU A 54 0.70 0.40 4.86
N ALA A 55 1.96 0.65 5.23
CA ALA A 55 2.29 1.19 6.55
C ALA A 55 1.64 2.57 6.76
N LEU A 56 1.68 3.45 5.75
CA LEU A 56 0.98 4.75 5.81
C LEU A 56 -0.54 4.61 5.94
N VAL A 57 -1.14 3.63 5.25
CA VAL A 57 -2.57 3.30 5.41
C VAL A 57 -2.86 2.85 6.84
N ALA A 58 -2.03 1.98 7.41
CA ALA A 58 -2.19 1.49 8.78
C ALA A 58 -2.09 2.63 9.81
N ASP A 59 -1.09 3.50 9.68
CA ASP A 59 -0.90 4.67 10.55
C ASP A 59 -2.13 5.57 10.52
N ARG A 60 -2.68 5.85 9.34
CA ARG A 60 -3.90 6.67 9.20
C ARG A 60 -5.18 5.96 9.65
N SER A 61 -5.20 4.63 9.68
CA SER A 61 -6.35 3.83 10.15
C SER A 61 -6.44 3.78 11.68
N GLY A 62 -5.54 4.45 12.40
CA GLY A 62 -5.43 4.34 13.85
C GLY A 62 -4.71 3.06 14.30
N GLY A 63 -3.96 2.42 13.39
CA GLY A 63 -3.13 1.27 13.72
C GLY A 63 -2.06 1.64 14.72
N VAL A 64 -2.06 0.96 15.87
CA VAL A 64 -0.98 1.03 16.85
C VAL A 64 0.31 0.59 16.15
N LEU A 65 1.23 1.53 15.96
CA LEU A 65 2.62 1.20 15.66
C LEU A 65 3.13 0.29 16.80
N PRO A 66 3.65 -0.91 16.51
CA PRO A 66 4.42 -1.65 17.49
C PRO A 66 5.75 -0.89 17.70
N GLY A 67 5.72 0.15 18.55
CA GLY A 67 6.91 0.92 18.92
C GLY A 67 6.74 2.41 19.26
N GLY A 68 5.56 3.01 19.14
CA GLY A 68 5.41 4.47 19.31
C GLY A 68 4.41 4.87 20.38
N ARG A 69 4.91 5.11 21.60
CA ARG A 69 4.15 5.66 22.73
C ARG A 69 3.23 6.81 22.31
N THR A 70 2.02 6.76 22.86
CA THR A 70 1.13 7.90 23.10
C THR A 70 1.92 9.14 23.53
N ALA A 71 1.82 10.24 22.79
CA ALA A 71 2.00 11.55 23.39
C ALA A 71 0.61 12.08 23.76
N ALA A 72 0.27 11.88 25.03
CA ALA A 72 -0.64 12.77 25.74
C ALA A 72 0.11 14.09 26.01
N GLY A 73 -0.60 15.22 25.91
CA GLY A 73 -0.12 16.55 26.29
C GLY A 73 -0.19 17.57 25.17
#